data_AF-K2C2Z8-F1
#
_entry.id   AF-K2C2Z8-F1
#
_cell.length_a   1.000
_cell.length_b   1.000
_cell.length_c   1.000
_cell.angle_alpha   90.00
_cell.angle_beta   90.00
_cell.angle_gamma   90.00
#
_symmetry.space_group_name_H-M   'P 1'
#
loop_
_entity.id
_entity.type
_entity.pdbx_description
1 polymer ?
#
loop_
_entity_poly.entity_id
_entity_poly.type
_entity_poly.pdbx_seq_one_letter_code
_entity_poly.pdbx_strand_id
1 'polypeptide(L)' 'MKYFIYTRKSTDSEERQVLSIESQISELKEFAAKEKLEIVA' A
#
# COMPACT_ATOMS: atom_id res chain seq x y z
N MET A 1 -16.55 -6.27 -7.34
CA MET A 1 -16.39 -4.98 -6.63
C MET A 1 -14.97 -4.52 -6.90
N LYS A 2 -14.76 -3.25 -7.26
CA LYS A 2 -13.45 -2.74 -7.65
C LYS A 2 -12.88 -1.84 -6.56
N TYR A 3 -11.58 -1.95 -6.30
CA TYR A 3 -10.90 -1.29 -5.17
C TYR A 3 -9.72 -0.46 -5.65
N PHE A 4 -9.37 0.61 -4.93
CA PHE A 4 -8.15 1.38 -5.18
C PHE A 4 -7.16 1.18 -4.02
N ILE A 5 -5.87 1.22 -4.33
CA ILE A 5 -4.82 1.21 -3.30
C ILE A 5 -4.52 2.67 -2.93
N TYR A 6 -4.62 2.98 -1.64
CA TYR A 6 -4.22 4.28 -1.09
C TYR A 6 -3.16 4.06 -0.02
N THR A 7 -2.02 4.74 -0.18
CA THR A 7 -0.92 4.73 0.79
C THR A 7 -0.61 6.16 1.20
N ARG A 8 -0.22 6.35 2.46
CA ARG A 8 0.09 7.68 3.00
C ARG A 8 1.31 7.62 3.89
N LYS A 9 2.18 8.62 3.73
CA LYS A 9 3.28 8.90 4.63
C LYS A 9 2.79 9.83 5.74
N SER A 10 2.98 9.48 7.00
CA SER A 10 2.57 10.32 8.13
C SER A 10 3.56 11.46 8.42
N THR A 11 4.84 11.27 8.13
CA THR A 11 5.91 12.25 8.36
C THR A 11 6.99 12.11 7.30
N ASP A 12 7.61 13.21 6.85
CA ASP A 12 8.71 13.09 5.87
C ASP A 12 10.06 12.69 6.47
N SER A 13 10.22 12.77 7.79
CA SER A 13 11.43 12.40 8.50
C SER A 13 11.68 10.89 8.41
N GLU A 14 12.77 10.51 7.73
CA GLU A 14 13.19 9.11 7.52
C GLU A 14 13.47 8.37 8.85
N GLU A 15 13.96 9.06 9.88
CA GLU A 15 14.27 8.46 11.19
C GLU A 15 13.03 7.95 11.95
N ARG A 16 11.84 8.49 11.65
CA ARG A 16 10.57 8.05 12.25
C ARG A 16 9.73 7.23 11.28
N GLN A 17 10.21 7.04 10.06
CA GLN A 17 9.49 6.35 9.01
C GLN A 17 9.67 4.83 9.17
N VAL A 18 8.60 4.14 9.54
CA VAL A 18 8.63 2.68 9.72
C VAL A 18 8.68 1.93 8.39
N LEU A 19 7.96 2.41 7.36
CA LEU A 19 7.84 1.75 6.05
C LEU A 19 7.79 2.78 4.92
N SER A 20 8.52 2.52 3.83
CA SER A 20 8.45 3.34 2.61
C SER A 20 7.08 3.19 1.93
N ILE A 21 6.70 4.16 1.10
CA ILE A 21 5.46 4.10 0.32
C ILE A 21 5.47 2.92 -0.65
N GLU A 22 6.62 2.61 -1.25
CA GLU A 22 6.76 1.45 -2.16
C GLU A 22 6.53 0.13 -1.43
N SER A 23 7.09 -0.03 -0.22
CA SER A 23 6.85 -1.21 0.61
C SER A 23 5.37 -1.37 0.96
N GLN A 24 4.69 -0.28 1.35
CA GLN A 24 3.25 -0.30 1.62
C GLN A 24 2.43 -0.70 0.38
N ILE A 25 2.79 -0.20 -0.81
CA ILE A 25 2.11 -0.58 -2.06
C ILE A 25 2.32 -2.06 -2.37
N SER A 26 3.53 -2.59 -2.15
CA SER A 26 3.84 -4.00 -2.39
C SER A 26 3.00 -4.92 -1.51
N GLU A 27 2.95 -4.66 -0.21
CA GLU A 27 2.13 -5.44 0.73
C GLU A 27 0.64 -5.41 0.36
N LEU A 28 0.11 -4.24 0.00
CA LEU A 28 -1.30 -4.11 -0.38
C LEU A 28 -1.62 -4.84 -1.69
N LYS A 29 -0.68 -4.90 -2.64
CA LYS A 29 -0.82 -5.70 -3.87
C LYS A 29 -0.81 -7.19 -3.57
N GLU A 30 0.09 -7.66 -2.70
CA GLU A 30 0.14 -9.06 -2.28
C GLU A 30 -1.14 -9.47 -1.53
N PHE A 31 -1.63 -8.61 -0.64
CA PHE A 31 -2.90 -8.80 0.05
C PHE A 31 -4.07 -8.88 -0.94
N ALA A 32 -4.16 -7.94 -1.89
CA ALA A 32 -5.20 -7.94 -2.90
C ALA A 32 -5.16 -9.22 -3.76
N ALA A 33 -3.96 -9.70 -4.12
CA ALA A 33 -3.80 -10.95 -4.86
C ALA A 33 -4.26 -12.17 -4.04
N LYS A 34 -3.90 -12.24 -2.76
CA LYS A 34 -4.29 -13.32 -1.85
C LYS A 34 -5.80 -13.38 -1.62
N GLU A 35 -6.42 -12.22 -1.42
CA GLU A 35 -7.87 -12.08 -1.17
C GLU A 35 -8.70 -12.01 -2.46
N LYS A 36 -8.06 -12.11 -3.64
CA LYS A 36 -8.70 -12.03 -4.97
C LYS A 36 -9.50 -10.73 -5.17
N LEU A 37 -8.98 -9.62 -4.65
CA LEU A 37 -9.57 -8.28 -4.83
C LEU A 37 -9.18 -7.70 -6.19
N GLU A 38 -10.17 -7.18 -6.92
CA GLU A 38 -9.94 -6.49 -8.19
C GLU A 38 -9.51 -5.04 -7.92
N ILE A 39 -8.22 -4.74 -8.12
CA ILE A 39 -7.69 -3.38 -8.01
C ILE A 39 -7.85 -2.63 -9.33
N VAL A 40 -8.42 -1.43 -9.28
CA VAL A 40 -8.49 -0.48 -10.39
C VAL A 40 -7.33 0.50 -10.32
N ALA A 41 -6.68 0.71 -11.47
CA ALA A 41 -5.55 1.61 -11.65
C ALA A 41 -6.00 2.99 -12.13
#